data_AF-A0A2N1YPK9-F1
#
_entry.id   AF-A0A2N1YPK9-F1
#
_cell.length_a   1.000
_cell.length_b   1.000
_cell.length_c   1.000
_cell.angle_alpha   90.00
_cell.angle_beta   90.00
_cell.angle_gamma   90.00
#
_symmetry.space_group_name_H-M   'P 1'
#
loop_
_entity.id
_entity.type
_entity.pdbx_description
1 polymer ?
#
loop_
_entity_poly.entity_id
_entity_poly.type
_entity_poly.pdbx_seq_one_letter_code
_entity_poly.pdbx_strand_id
1 'polypeptide(L)'
;KHAQGLITAMGVSMGLAGGAIMGKGTTAQKERWALPLLTLEKVGAWAISEPNSGSDAFGQMKTLAKRDGNGGYIINGAKTWITNGPFADTIILICKLDEEGVAPQDRKIISFILDAGMDGLTQSKPFKKMGIGSSPTGELFLSDVKCGPERLLGESEDSYGRSGAKGTFMQERAGVAAMALGMVERAMELSVQYAKDRVQFGRPIGDNQLIQLKLANMEVVRMNLQNMVFRYIESVANGQQMTLAEASAMKLYAAQSAMAVATEAVQIHGGYGYMRESRVEQLMRDAKILQIYAGTDEMQIIAIARDLMSR
;
A
#
# COMPACT_ATOMS: atom_id res chain seq x y z
N LYS A 1 -12.73 13.77 10.68
CA LYS A 1 -13.00 12.30 10.70
C LYS A 1 -11.76 11.60 10.19
N HIS A 2 -11.14 10.68 10.94
CA HIS A 2 -9.98 9.90 10.47
C HIS A 2 -10.45 8.55 9.92
N ALA A 3 -10.06 8.22 8.68
CA ALA A 3 -10.52 7.02 7.98
C ALA A 3 -9.37 6.41 7.15
N GLN A 4 -8.42 5.76 7.84
CA GLN A 4 -7.22 5.23 7.22
C GLN A 4 -7.52 4.28 6.06
N GLY A 5 -8.52 3.40 6.20
CA GLY A 5 -8.88 2.48 5.13
C GLY A 5 -9.40 3.20 3.86
N LEU A 6 -10.08 4.34 4.00
CA LEU A 6 -10.51 5.11 2.83
C LEU A 6 -9.29 5.71 2.10
N ILE A 7 -8.34 6.27 2.86
CA ILE A 7 -7.10 6.80 2.30
C ILE A 7 -6.29 5.69 1.61
N THR A 8 -6.20 4.49 2.20
CA THR A 8 -5.57 3.34 1.56
C THR A 8 -6.28 2.96 0.25
N ALA A 9 -7.62 2.86 0.25
CA ALA A 9 -8.40 2.54 -0.94
C ALA A 9 -8.21 3.57 -2.07
N MET A 10 -8.22 4.87 -1.73
CA MET A 10 -7.95 5.97 -2.65
C MET A 10 -6.52 5.92 -3.21
N GLY A 11 -5.53 5.68 -2.35
CA GLY A 11 -4.12 5.58 -2.72
C GLY A 11 -3.85 4.42 -3.68
N VAL A 12 -4.52 3.27 -3.48
CA VAL A 12 -4.44 2.14 -4.42
C VAL A 12 -5.10 2.48 -5.75
N SER A 13 -6.29 3.11 -5.73
CA SER A 13 -7.02 3.47 -6.95
C SER A 13 -6.25 4.48 -7.82
N MET A 14 -5.94 5.65 -7.26
CA MET A 14 -5.31 6.73 -8.03
C MET A 14 -3.80 6.56 -8.14
N GLY A 15 -3.15 6.21 -7.03
CA GLY A 15 -1.70 6.16 -6.94
C GLY A 15 -1.10 4.92 -7.58
N LEU A 16 -1.59 3.72 -7.23
CA LEU A 16 -1.02 2.47 -7.77
C LEU A 16 -1.63 2.12 -9.14
N ALA A 17 -2.94 1.96 -9.22
CA ALA A 17 -3.60 1.55 -10.46
C ALA A 17 -3.57 2.68 -11.51
N GLY A 18 -4.09 3.86 -11.18
CA GLY A 18 -4.04 5.03 -12.05
C GLY A 18 -2.60 5.43 -12.41
N GLY A 19 -1.70 5.49 -11.41
CA GLY A 19 -0.30 5.82 -11.62
C GLY A 19 0.45 4.83 -12.53
N ALA A 20 0.18 3.53 -12.43
CA ALA A 20 0.76 2.53 -13.34
C ALA A 20 0.38 2.79 -14.80
N ILE A 21 -0.91 3.09 -15.07
CA ILE A 21 -1.39 3.41 -16.42
C ILE A 21 -0.82 4.75 -16.89
N MET A 22 -0.81 5.78 -16.04
CA MET A 22 -0.25 7.08 -16.39
C MET A 22 1.25 7.02 -16.71
N GLY A 23 1.99 6.17 -16.00
CA GLY A 23 3.42 6.02 -16.20
C GLY A 23 3.81 5.24 -17.46
N LYS A 24 3.04 4.21 -17.83
CA LYS A 24 3.46 3.23 -18.86
C LYS A 24 2.42 2.92 -19.94
N GLY A 25 1.19 3.36 -19.78
CA GLY A 25 0.12 3.11 -20.74
C GLY A 25 0.24 3.95 -22.01
N THR A 26 -0.35 3.45 -23.09
CA THR A 26 -0.57 4.22 -24.33
C THR A 26 -1.56 5.36 -24.07
N THR A 27 -1.64 6.33 -24.99
CA THR A 27 -2.64 7.42 -24.89
C THR A 27 -4.06 6.86 -24.78
N ALA A 28 -4.38 5.86 -25.61
CA ALA A 28 -5.67 5.18 -25.58
C ALA A 28 -5.92 4.50 -24.22
N GLN A 29 -4.91 3.86 -23.64
CA GLN A 29 -5.05 3.24 -22.32
C GLN A 29 -5.28 4.27 -21.20
N LYS A 30 -4.59 5.41 -21.26
CA LYS A 30 -4.72 6.50 -20.28
C LYS A 30 -6.13 7.09 -20.32
N GLU A 31 -6.62 7.41 -21.52
CA GLU A 31 -7.97 7.96 -21.70
C GLU A 31 -9.04 6.98 -21.22
N ARG A 32 -8.91 5.71 -21.60
CA ARG A 32 -9.92 4.69 -21.30
C ARG A 32 -9.94 4.26 -19.83
N TRP A 33 -8.77 4.09 -19.21
CA TRP A 33 -8.68 3.46 -17.89
C TRP A 33 -8.04 4.33 -16.81
N ALA A 34 -7.14 5.26 -17.13
CA ALA A 34 -6.53 6.08 -16.08
C ALA A 34 -7.43 7.24 -15.65
N LEU A 35 -8.01 7.98 -16.59
CA LEU A 35 -8.83 9.17 -16.26
C LEU A 35 -10.04 8.85 -15.35
N PRO A 36 -10.80 7.76 -15.56
CA PRO A 36 -11.88 7.39 -14.64
C PRO A 36 -11.40 7.05 -13.23
N LEU A 37 -10.17 6.53 -13.08
CA LEU A 37 -9.56 6.25 -11.78
C LEU A 37 -9.12 7.53 -11.07
N LEU A 38 -8.52 8.48 -11.81
CA LEU A 38 -8.04 9.76 -11.28
C LEU A 38 -9.18 10.69 -10.85
N THR A 39 -10.34 10.56 -11.49
CA THR A 39 -11.57 11.27 -11.11
C THR A 39 -12.41 10.53 -10.08
N LEU A 40 -12.02 9.30 -9.71
CA LEU A 40 -12.75 8.40 -8.81
C LEU A 40 -14.17 8.05 -9.30
N GLU A 41 -14.45 8.21 -10.61
CA GLU A 41 -15.64 7.64 -11.24
C GLU A 41 -15.60 6.10 -11.17
N LYS A 42 -14.40 5.54 -11.29
CA LYS A 42 -14.12 4.11 -11.15
C LYS A 42 -13.12 3.84 -10.02
N VAL A 43 -13.20 2.63 -9.47
CA VAL A 43 -12.29 2.15 -8.44
C VAL A 43 -11.24 1.23 -9.05
N GLY A 44 -9.97 1.53 -8.75
CA GLY A 44 -8.81 0.78 -9.24
C GLY A 44 -8.25 -0.18 -8.20
N ALA A 45 -7.76 -1.34 -8.66
CA ALA A 45 -6.94 -2.25 -7.86
C ALA A 45 -5.59 -2.52 -8.54
N TRP A 46 -4.58 -2.82 -7.71
CA TRP A 46 -3.25 -3.21 -8.17
C TRP A 46 -2.93 -4.60 -7.63
N ALA A 47 -2.80 -5.58 -8.52
CA ALA A 47 -2.87 -6.99 -8.18
C ALA A 47 -1.55 -7.72 -8.45
N ILE A 48 -0.72 -7.81 -7.40
CA ILE A 48 0.59 -8.46 -7.45
C ILE A 48 0.66 -9.72 -6.58
N SER A 49 0.27 -9.62 -5.31
CA SER A 49 0.48 -10.66 -4.31
C SER A 49 -0.38 -11.90 -4.57
N GLU A 50 0.20 -13.07 -4.26
CA GLU A 50 -0.43 -14.37 -4.39
C GLU A 50 -0.35 -15.13 -3.07
N PRO A 51 -1.18 -16.18 -2.86
CA PRO A 51 -1.20 -16.93 -1.60
C PRO A 51 0.18 -17.40 -1.12
N ASN A 52 1.08 -17.70 -2.06
CA ASN A 52 2.45 -18.16 -1.78
C ASN A 52 3.53 -17.15 -2.22
N SER A 53 3.16 -15.91 -2.55
CA SER A 53 4.08 -14.89 -3.07
C SER A 53 3.71 -13.50 -2.54
N GLY A 54 4.35 -13.14 -1.42
CA GLY A 54 4.25 -11.82 -0.78
C GLY A 54 5.56 -11.05 -0.92
N SER A 55 6.49 -11.25 0.02
CA SER A 55 7.81 -10.59 0.02
C SER A 55 8.67 -10.94 -1.20
N ASP A 56 8.58 -12.18 -1.69
CA ASP A 56 9.17 -12.61 -2.96
C ASP A 56 8.13 -12.58 -4.10
N ALA A 57 7.58 -11.40 -4.33
CA ALA A 57 6.49 -11.16 -5.28
C ALA A 57 6.83 -11.60 -6.71
N PHE A 58 8.09 -11.46 -7.15
CA PHE A 58 8.50 -11.81 -8.52
C PHE A 58 9.12 -13.20 -8.64
N GLY A 59 9.77 -13.73 -7.60
CA GLY A 59 10.36 -15.06 -7.64
C GLY A 59 9.30 -16.15 -7.67
N GLN A 60 8.36 -16.11 -6.72
CA GLN A 60 7.36 -17.18 -6.51
C GLN A 60 6.02 -16.99 -7.23
N MET A 61 5.86 -15.93 -8.04
CA MET A 61 4.63 -15.68 -8.79
C MET A 61 4.27 -16.87 -9.70
N LYS A 62 3.01 -17.30 -9.63
CA LYS A 62 2.43 -18.42 -10.39
C LYS A 62 1.29 -18.00 -11.31
N THR A 63 0.76 -16.77 -11.22
CA THR A 63 -0.16 -16.26 -12.24
C THR A 63 0.57 -16.11 -13.56
N LEU A 64 0.04 -16.74 -14.59
CA LEU A 64 0.65 -16.84 -15.91
C LEU A 64 -0.27 -16.26 -16.98
N ALA A 65 0.33 -15.56 -17.93
CA ALA A 65 -0.28 -15.21 -19.20
C ALA A 65 0.42 -16.01 -20.30
N LYS A 66 -0.34 -16.75 -21.10
CA LYS A 66 0.14 -17.50 -22.26
C LYS A 66 -0.37 -16.86 -23.54
N ARG A 67 0.47 -16.70 -24.55
CA ARG A 67 0.05 -16.22 -25.88
C ARG A 67 -0.95 -17.22 -26.48
N ASP A 68 -2.05 -16.73 -27.03
CA ASP A 68 -3.14 -17.57 -27.54
C ASP A 68 -2.96 -18.02 -29.01
N GLY A 69 -1.89 -17.55 -29.66
CA GLY A 69 -1.59 -17.82 -31.07
C GLY A 69 -2.29 -16.89 -32.07
N ASN A 70 -3.24 -16.07 -31.62
CA ASN A 70 -4.03 -15.12 -32.43
C ASN A 70 -3.68 -13.65 -32.12
N GLY A 71 -2.54 -13.41 -31.46
CA GLY A 71 -2.10 -12.08 -31.05
C GLY A 71 -2.61 -11.63 -29.68
N GLY A 72 -3.32 -12.48 -28.95
CA GLY A 72 -3.81 -12.24 -27.58
C GLY A 72 -3.16 -13.14 -26.54
N TYR A 73 -3.76 -13.15 -25.35
CA TYR A 73 -3.30 -13.86 -24.18
C TYR A 73 -4.44 -14.57 -23.45
N ILE A 74 -4.13 -15.72 -22.86
CA ILE A 74 -4.97 -16.43 -21.91
C ILE A 74 -4.29 -16.38 -20.55
N ILE A 75 -4.99 -15.90 -19.53
CA ILE A 75 -4.45 -15.66 -18.20
C ILE A 75 -5.10 -16.60 -17.18
N ASN A 76 -4.26 -17.27 -16.40
CA ASN A 76 -4.66 -18.19 -15.35
C ASN A 76 -3.89 -17.91 -14.05
N GLY A 77 -4.58 -17.96 -12.91
CA GLY A 77 -3.95 -17.80 -11.61
C GLY A 77 -4.88 -17.27 -10.52
N ALA A 78 -4.27 -16.83 -9.43
CA ALA A 78 -4.99 -16.24 -8.32
C ALA A 78 -4.15 -15.15 -7.65
N LYS A 79 -4.83 -14.08 -7.23
CA LYS A 79 -4.26 -12.99 -6.45
C LYS A 79 -4.97 -12.91 -5.10
N THR A 80 -4.25 -12.48 -4.07
CA THR A 80 -4.80 -12.36 -2.72
C THR A 80 -4.26 -11.11 -2.03
N TRP A 81 -4.96 -10.66 -0.99
CA TRP A 81 -4.71 -9.40 -0.30
C TRP A 81 -4.86 -8.16 -1.21
N ILE A 82 -5.68 -8.25 -2.24
CA ILE A 82 -5.86 -7.17 -3.21
C ILE A 82 -6.79 -6.13 -2.63
N THR A 83 -6.22 -5.00 -2.24
CA THR A 83 -6.97 -3.80 -1.86
C THR A 83 -7.83 -3.35 -3.03
N ASN A 84 -9.08 -2.98 -2.75
CA ASN A 84 -10.17 -2.72 -3.69
C ASN A 84 -10.61 -3.93 -4.51
N GLY A 85 -9.88 -5.05 -4.50
CA GLY A 85 -10.16 -6.25 -5.30
C GLY A 85 -11.63 -6.66 -5.34
N PRO A 86 -12.38 -6.72 -4.23
CA PRO A 86 -13.80 -7.08 -4.24
C PRO A 86 -14.73 -6.16 -5.04
N PHE A 87 -14.35 -4.90 -5.25
CA PHE A 87 -15.20 -3.84 -5.82
C PHE A 87 -14.49 -2.99 -6.88
N ALA A 88 -13.33 -3.42 -7.37
CA ALA A 88 -12.58 -2.69 -8.37
C ALA A 88 -13.24 -2.84 -9.74
N ASP A 89 -13.41 -1.72 -10.45
CA ASP A 89 -13.87 -1.67 -11.84
C ASP A 89 -12.71 -1.91 -12.82
N THR A 90 -11.51 -1.44 -12.46
CA THR A 90 -10.28 -1.57 -13.23
C THR A 90 -9.20 -2.24 -12.39
N ILE A 91 -8.57 -3.29 -12.90
CA ILE A 91 -7.55 -4.05 -12.19
C ILE A 91 -6.27 -4.08 -13.01
N ILE A 92 -5.18 -3.60 -12.42
CA ILE A 92 -3.83 -3.80 -12.95
C ILE A 92 -3.32 -5.14 -12.44
N LEU A 93 -3.41 -6.17 -13.28
CA LEU A 93 -2.93 -7.50 -12.97
C LEU A 93 -1.46 -7.63 -13.34
N ILE A 94 -0.61 -8.00 -12.38
CA ILE A 94 0.79 -8.35 -12.63
C ILE A 94 0.93 -9.86 -12.69
N CYS A 95 1.50 -10.39 -13.76
CA CYS A 95 1.71 -11.82 -13.96
C CYS A 95 3.06 -12.09 -14.65
N LYS A 96 3.41 -13.38 -14.74
CA LYS A 96 4.53 -13.83 -15.56
C LYS A 96 4.07 -14.22 -16.95
N LEU A 97 4.88 -13.94 -17.95
CA LEU A 97 4.68 -14.48 -19.29
C LEU A 97 5.11 -15.95 -19.31
N ASP A 98 4.22 -16.84 -19.77
CA ASP A 98 4.49 -18.26 -19.92
C ASP A 98 5.25 -18.50 -21.22
N GLU A 99 6.58 -18.48 -21.12
CA GLU A 99 7.49 -18.68 -22.23
C GLU A 99 8.09 -20.08 -22.19
N GLU A 100 7.95 -20.80 -23.29
CA GLU A 100 8.54 -22.12 -23.47
C GLU A 100 10.08 -22.02 -23.45
N GLY A 101 10.73 -22.95 -22.74
CA GLY A 101 12.18 -22.94 -22.58
C GLY A 101 12.73 -21.89 -21.59
N VAL A 102 11.88 -21.04 -20.99
CA VAL A 102 12.30 -20.05 -19.99
C VAL A 102 11.94 -20.53 -18.58
N ALA A 103 12.96 -20.67 -17.74
CA ALA A 103 12.81 -21.08 -16.35
C ALA A 103 11.90 -20.10 -15.58
N PRO A 104 11.08 -20.56 -14.61
CA PRO A 104 10.12 -19.71 -13.91
C PRO A 104 10.70 -18.44 -13.26
N GLN A 105 11.96 -18.46 -12.81
CA GLN A 105 12.62 -17.29 -12.23
C GLN A 105 13.05 -16.23 -13.27
N ASP A 106 13.20 -16.61 -14.53
CA ASP A 106 13.71 -15.75 -15.61
C ASP A 106 12.60 -15.22 -16.52
N ARG A 107 11.37 -15.72 -16.34
CA ARG A 107 10.18 -15.25 -17.07
C ARG A 107 9.95 -13.76 -16.88
N LYS A 108 9.55 -13.10 -17.97
CA LYS A 108 9.19 -11.68 -17.96
C LYS A 108 8.01 -11.42 -17.02
N ILE A 109 8.09 -10.32 -16.29
CA ILE A 109 6.97 -9.77 -15.52
C ILE A 109 6.25 -8.78 -16.42
N ILE A 110 4.97 -9.03 -16.67
CA ILE A 110 4.13 -8.19 -17.52
C ILE A 110 2.85 -7.80 -16.76
N SER A 111 2.09 -6.86 -17.31
CA SER A 111 0.88 -6.37 -16.67
C SER A 111 -0.26 -6.15 -17.63
N PHE A 112 -1.46 -6.50 -17.20
CA PHE A 112 -2.70 -6.35 -17.96
C PHE A 112 -3.67 -5.42 -17.25
N ILE A 113 -4.46 -4.67 -18.04
CA ILE A 113 -5.58 -3.86 -17.57
C ILE A 113 -6.86 -4.66 -17.78
N LEU A 114 -7.44 -5.14 -16.69
CA LEU A 114 -8.68 -5.92 -16.68
C LEU A 114 -9.85 -5.03 -16.25
N ASP A 115 -11.01 -5.26 -16.84
CA ASP A 115 -12.27 -4.69 -16.38
C ASP A 115 -13.02 -5.70 -15.49
N ALA A 116 -13.76 -5.20 -14.50
CA ALA A 116 -14.69 -6.03 -13.74
C ALA A 116 -15.70 -6.73 -14.66
N GLY A 117 -16.06 -7.97 -14.33
CA GLY A 117 -17.04 -8.74 -15.08
C GLY A 117 -16.52 -9.39 -16.37
N MET A 118 -15.21 -9.31 -16.67
CA MET A 118 -14.62 -10.12 -17.74
C MET A 118 -14.82 -11.62 -17.49
N ASP A 119 -15.14 -12.38 -18.55
CA ASP A 119 -15.27 -13.83 -18.46
C ASP A 119 -13.99 -14.47 -17.90
N GLY A 120 -14.17 -15.37 -16.92
CA GLY A 120 -13.07 -16.04 -16.23
C GLY A 120 -12.46 -15.25 -15.07
N LEU A 121 -12.81 -13.97 -14.88
CA LEU A 121 -12.37 -13.15 -13.75
C LEU A 121 -13.41 -13.17 -12.64
N THR A 122 -13.06 -13.69 -11.47
CA THR A 122 -13.94 -13.69 -10.28
C THR A 122 -13.31 -12.92 -9.13
N GLN A 123 -14.07 -11.99 -8.55
CA GLN A 123 -13.68 -11.21 -7.36
C GLN A 123 -14.31 -11.83 -6.11
N SER A 124 -13.52 -12.04 -5.04
CA SER A 124 -14.05 -12.57 -3.78
C SER A 124 -14.83 -11.51 -3.00
N LYS A 125 -15.59 -11.96 -1.99
CA LYS A 125 -16.09 -11.05 -0.95
C LYS A 125 -14.93 -10.43 -0.15
N PRO A 126 -15.12 -9.24 0.46
CA PRO A 126 -14.10 -8.63 1.30
C PRO A 126 -13.74 -9.48 2.53
N PHE A 127 -12.45 -9.56 2.81
CA PHE A 127 -11.91 -10.16 4.03
C PHE A 127 -12.24 -9.33 5.28
N LYS A 128 -12.43 -10.05 6.39
CA LYS A 128 -12.45 -9.44 7.73
C LYS A 128 -11.00 -9.25 8.19
N LYS A 129 -10.63 -8.00 8.50
CA LYS A 129 -9.27 -7.61 8.89
C LYS A 129 -9.24 -6.99 10.29
N MET A 130 -8.07 -7.00 10.91
CA MET A 130 -7.83 -6.36 12.21
C MET A 130 -8.12 -4.84 12.18
N GLY A 131 -7.58 -4.15 11.18
CA GLY A 131 -7.70 -2.71 10.98
C GLY A 131 -8.08 -2.36 9.54
N ILE A 132 -8.07 -1.06 9.25
CA ILE A 132 -8.38 -0.45 7.95
C ILE A 132 -9.66 -0.99 7.32
N GLY A 133 -10.71 -1.16 8.14
CA GLY A 133 -11.95 -1.84 7.75
C GLY A 133 -12.73 -1.18 6.61
N SER A 134 -12.52 0.13 6.38
CA SER A 134 -13.10 0.85 5.24
C SER A 134 -12.32 0.67 3.93
N SER A 135 -11.20 -0.07 3.95
CA SER A 135 -10.48 -0.53 2.76
C SER A 135 -10.92 -1.97 2.47
N PRO A 136 -11.72 -2.23 1.43
CA PRO A 136 -12.05 -3.60 1.05
C PRO A 136 -10.81 -4.32 0.52
N THR A 137 -10.62 -5.57 0.92
CA THR A 137 -9.47 -6.40 0.49
C THR A 137 -9.99 -7.79 0.21
N GLY A 138 -9.54 -8.44 -0.86
CA GLY A 138 -9.98 -9.79 -1.19
C GLY A 138 -9.06 -10.47 -2.18
N GLU A 139 -9.64 -11.44 -2.87
CA GLU A 139 -8.97 -12.30 -3.84
C GLU A 139 -9.51 -12.07 -5.23
N LEU A 140 -8.67 -12.37 -6.21
CA LEU A 140 -9.02 -12.44 -7.61
C LEU A 140 -8.68 -13.84 -8.10
N PHE A 141 -9.63 -14.49 -8.78
CA PHE A 141 -9.42 -15.77 -9.43
C PHE A 141 -9.52 -15.56 -10.95
N LEU A 142 -8.55 -16.11 -11.67
CA LEU A 142 -8.46 -16.01 -13.13
C LEU A 142 -8.46 -17.41 -13.72
N SER A 143 -9.49 -17.71 -14.50
CA SER A 143 -9.67 -18.97 -15.21
C SER A 143 -9.88 -18.67 -16.69
N ASP A 144 -8.85 -18.88 -17.49
CA ASP A 144 -8.84 -18.64 -18.94
C ASP A 144 -9.32 -17.23 -19.36
N VAL A 145 -8.91 -16.21 -18.59
CA VAL A 145 -9.23 -14.81 -18.89
C VAL A 145 -8.54 -14.41 -20.19
N LYS A 146 -9.33 -14.08 -21.21
CA LYS A 146 -8.83 -13.67 -22.52
C LYS A 146 -8.54 -12.17 -22.54
N CYS A 147 -7.33 -11.81 -22.98
CA CYS A 147 -6.91 -10.43 -23.13
C CYS A 147 -6.30 -10.21 -24.52
N GLY A 148 -6.78 -9.19 -25.23
CA GLY A 148 -6.11 -8.72 -26.44
C GLY A 148 -4.87 -7.89 -26.13
N PRO A 149 -4.06 -7.56 -27.16
CA PRO A 149 -2.83 -6.79 -27.00
C PRO A 149 -3.09 -5.38 -26.44
N GLU A 150 -4.27 -4.80 -26.68
CA GLU A 150 -4.67 -3.48 -26.17
C GLU A 150 -4.78 -3.41 -24.64
N ARG A 151 -4.92 -4.57 -23.98
CA ARG A 151 -4.98 -4.69 -22.52
C ARG A 151 -3.60 -4.92 -21.89
N LEU A 152 -2.60 -5.31 -22.68
CA LEU A 152 -1.21 -5.36 -22.20
C LEU A 152 -0.76 -3.93 -21.94
N LEU A 153 -0.38 -3.61 -20.70
CA LEU A 153 -0.02 -2.25 -20.32
C LEU A 153 1.15 -1.74 -21.19
N GLY A 154 0.95 -0.62 -21.88
CA GLY A 154 1.90 -0.08 -22.85
C GLY A 154 2.00 -0.86 -24.17
N GLU A 155 1.12 -1.83 -24.41
CA GLU A 155 1.01 -2.66 -25.63
C GLU A 155 2.33 -3.35 -26.01
N SER A 156 3.18 -3.60 -25.02
CA SER A 156 4.49 -4.24 -25.21
C SER A 156 4.83 -5.09 -24.00
N GLU A 157 5.36 -6.28 -24.24
CA GLU A 157 5.83 -7.18 -23.18
C GLU A 157 7.10 -6.65 -22.50
N ASP A 158 7.73 -5.61 -23.05
CA ASP A 158 8.95 -4.99 -22.51
C ASP A 158 8.69 -3.66 -21.79
N SER A 159 7.44 -3.13 -21.81
CA SER A 159 7.09 -1.81 -21.29
C SER A 159 7.15 -1.71 -19.75
N TYR A 160 6.80 -2.79 -19.06
CA TYR A 160 6.47 -2.81 -17.62
C TYR A 160 7.31 -3.81 -16.82
N GLY A 161 8.48 -4.25 -17.33
CA GLY A 161 9.34 -5.21 -16.62
C GLY A 161 9.67 -4.83 -15.17
N ARG A 162 10.45 -5.65 -14.44
CA ARG A 162 10.71 -5.47 -12.98
C ARG A 162 11.02 -4.04 -12.50
N SER A 163 11.59 -3.18 -13.35
CA SER A 163 11.82 -1.76 -13.09
C SER A 163 10.54 -0.92 -12.91
N GLY A 164 9.47 -1.20 -13.66
CA GLY A 164 8.19 -0.49 -13.58
C GLY A 164 7.54 -0.67 -12.21
N ALA A 165 7.41 -1.92 -11.77
CA ALA A 165 6.87 -2.23 -10.44
C ALA A 165 7.76 -1.70 -9.29
N LYS A 166 9.09 -1.68 -9.47
CA LYS A 166 10.01 -1.03 -8.50
C LYS A 166 9.75 0.46 -8.34
N GLY A 167 9.47 1.18 -9.43
CA GLY A 167 9.06 2.58 -9.39
C GLY A 167 7.80 2.79 -8.57
N THR A 168 6.78 1.97 -8.82
CA THR A 168 5.51 1.98 -8.06
C THR A 168 5.73 1.70 -6.57
N PHE A 169 6.61 0.77 -6.19
CA PHE A 169 6.93 0.51 -4.78
C PHE A 169 7.56 1.71 -4.06
N MET A 170 8.42 2.48 -4.72
CA MET A 170 9.02 3.66 -4.08
C MET A 170 7.95 4.72 -3.75
N GLN A 171 7.00 4.94 -4.66
CA GLN A 171 5.86 5.83 -4.43
C GLN A 171 4.94 5.31 -3.31
N GLU A 172 4.64 4.02 -3.31
CA GLU A 172 3.83 3.38 -2.26
C GLU A 172 4.45 3.59 -0.86
N ARG A 173 5.77 3.41 -0.73
CA ARG A 173 6.51 3.58 0.53
C ARG A 173 6.49 5.01 1.04
N ALA A 174 6.63 6.00 0.17
CA ALA A 174 6.49 7.40 0.54
C ALA A 174 5.06 7.71 1.02
N GLY A 175 4.04 7.13 0.37
CA GLY A 175 2.65 7.22 0.79
C GLY A 175 2.40 6.68 2.21
N VAL A 176 3.08 5.60 2.61
CA VAL A 176 3.00 5.05 3.98
C VAL A 176 3.46 6.06 5.03
N ALA A 177 4.50 6.84 4.75
CA ALA A 177 4.98 7.86 5.68
C ALA A 177 3.97 9.00 5.88
N ALA A 178 3.29 9.44 4.81
CA ALA A 178 2.23 10.43 4.90
C ALA A 178 1.02 9.90 5.70
N MET A 179 0.66 8.63 5.50
CA MET A 179 -0.37 7.96 6.29
C MET A 179 0.02 7.90 7.78
N ALA A 180 1.24 7.47 8.08
CA ALA A 180 1.76 7.41 9.44
C ALA A 180 1.71 8.77 10.14
N LEU A 181 2.06 9.86 9.45
CA LEU A 181 1.97 11.22 9.99
C LEU A 181 0.55 11.55 10.45
N GLY A 182 -0.46 11.36 9.58
CA GLY A 182 -1.85 11.64 9.94
C GLY A 182 -2.38 10.78 11.11
N MET A 183 -1.92 9.52 11.20
CA MET A 183 -2.25 8.63 12.32
C MET A 183 -1.63 9.10 13.64
N VAL A 184 -0.36 9.48 13.61
CA VAL A 184 0.38 10.00 14.77
C VAL A 184 -0.24 11.31 15.24
N GLU A 185 -0.54 12.24 14.33
CA GLU A 185 -1.19 13.50 14.65
C GLU A 185 -2.53 13.28 15.35
N ARG A 186 -3.36 12.39 14.82
CA ARG A 186 -4.66 12.10 15.42
C ARG A 186 -4.54 11.40 16.77
N ALA A 187 -3.62 10.45 16.92
CA ALA A 187 -3.38 9.75 18.18
C ALA A 187 -2.88 10.73 19.26
N MET A 188 -2.00 11.66 18.89
CA MET A 188 -1.45 12.68 19.77
C MET A 188 -2.53 13.67 20.20
N GLU A 189 -3.32 14.21 19.27
CA GLU A 189 -4.42 15.13 19.56
C GLU A 189 -5.39 14.54 20.60
N LEU A 190 -5.84 13.30 20.38
CA LEU A 190 -6.72 12.58 21.30
C LEU A 190 -6.06 12.37 22.67
N SER A 191 -4.78 12.01 22.70
CA SER A 191 -4.06 11.74 23.94
C SER A 191 -3.81 13.00 24.76
N VAL A 192 -3.47 14.11 24.10
CA VAL A 192 -3.31 15.42 24.75
C VAL A 192 -4.64 15.86 25.36
N GLN A 193 -5.74 15.75 24.61
CA GLN A 193 -7.07 16.12 25.11
C GLN A 193 -7.46 15.25 26.32
N TYR A 194 -7.34 13.93 26.20
CA TYR A 194 -7.66 13.01 27.29
C TYR A 194 -6.79 13.27 28.53
N ALA A 195 -5.50 13.59 28.34
CA ALA A 195 -4.61 13.89 29.45
C ALA A 195 -4.97 15.18 30.21
N LYS A 196 -5.55 16.17 29.53
CA LYS A 196 -6.05 17.41 30.14
C LYS A 196 -7.37 17.20 30.89
N ASP A 197 -8.26 16.37 30.35
CA ASP A 197 -9.62 16.22 30.88
C ASP A 197 -9.70 15.16 31.99
N ARG A 198 -8.92 14.07 31.88
CA ARG A 198 -9.01 12.95 32.83
C ARG A 198 -8.34 13.32 34.15
N VAL A 199 -9.13 13.33 35.23
CA VAL A 199 -8.64 13.56 36.60
C VAL A 199 -8.39 12.23 37.32
N GLN A 200 -7.20 12.06 37.90
CA GLN A 200 -6.86 11.00 38.86
C GLN A 200 -5.95 11.57 39.94
N PHE A 201 -6.04 11.02 41.15
CA PHE A 201 -5.28 11.53 42.30
C PHE A 201 -5.45 13.05 42.52
N GLY A 202 -6.64 13.57 42.26
CA GLY A 202 -7.00 14.98 42.49
C GLY A 202 -6.56 15.99 41.43
N ARG A 203 -5.94 15.57 40.32
CA ARG A 203 -5.50 16.49 39.23
C ARG A 203 -5.59 15.85 37.83
N PRO A 204 -5.55 16.65 36.75
CA PRO A 204 -5.39 16.12 35.40
C PRO A 204 -4.20 15.16 35.28
N ILE A 205 -4.36 14.04 34.58
CA ILE A 205 -3.26 13.07 34.41
C ILE A 205 -2.09 13.66 33.62
N GLY A 206 -2.32 14.71 32.81
CA GLY A 206 -1.29 15.47 32.10
C GLY A 206 -0.26 16.14 33.01
N ASP A 207 -0.54 16.30 34.30
CA ASP A 207 0.40 16.83 35.29
C ASP A 207 1.40 15.77 35.79
N ASN A 208 1.17 14.49 35.45
CA ASN A 208 2.08 13.40 35.83
C ASN A 208 3.23 13.30 34.82
N GLN A 209 4.47 13.34 35.32
CA GLN A 209 5.69 13.30 34.49
C GLN A 209 5.73 12.11 33.52
N LEU A 210 5.21 10.95 33.91
CA LEU A 210 5.16 9.77 33.04
C LEU A 210 4.19 9.93 31.85
N ILE A 211 3.13 10.73 31.99
CA ILE A 211 2.23 11.09 30.88
C ILE A 211 2.90 12.14 30.00
N GLN A 212 3.53 13.15 30.60
CA GLN A 212 4.27 14.18 29.88
C GLN A 212 5.38 13.59 29.00
N LEU A 213 6.13 12.60 29.51
CA LEU A 213 7.14 11.87 28.76
C LEU A 213 6.55 11.19 27.51
N LYS A 214 5.40 10.54 27.64
CA LYS A 214 4.72 9.89 26.50
C LYS A 214 4.29 10.92 25.46
N LEU A 215 3.64 12.01 25.88
CA LEU A 215 3.20 13.07 24.98
C LEU A 215 4.37 13.76 24.27
N ALA A 216 5.47 14.02 24.98
CA ALA A 216 6.69 14.59 24.40
C ALA A 216 7.30 13.66 23.34
N ASN A 217 7.37 12.35 23.61
CA ASN A 217 7.87 11.37 22.64
C ASN A 217 6.97 11.30 21.39
N MET A 218 5.64 11.40 21.55
CA MET A 218 4.71 11.45 20.41
C MET A 218 4.96 12.68 19.52
N GLU A 219 5.23 13.86 20.11
CA GLU A 219 5.53 15.08 19.35
C GLU A 219 6.86 14.97 18.58
N VAL A 220 7.91 14.41 19.20
CA VAL A 220 9.19 14.17 18.53
C VAL A 220 9.00 13.27 17.30
N VAL A 221 8.21 12.21 17.44
CA VAL A 221 7.85 11.33 16.32
C VAL A 221 7.10 12.10 15.22
N ARG A 222 6.10 12.91 15.60
CA ARG A 222 5.32 13.72 14.66
C ARG A 222 6.21 14.66 13.85
N MET A 223 7.12 15.38 14.52
CA MET A 223 8.07 16.29 13.87
C MET A 223 8.98 15.56 12.88
N ASN A 224 9.52 14.40 13.26
CA ASN A 224 10.37 13.61 12.38
C ASN A 224 9.62 13.10 11.14
N LEU A 225 8.40 12.60 11.32
CA LEU A 225 7.53 12.17 10.21
C LEU A 225 7.20 13.33 9.28
N GLN A 226 6.84 14.49 9.84
CA GLN A 226 6.58 15.70 9.05
C GLN A 226 7.81 16.07 8.23
N ASN A 227 8.99 16.14 8.84
CA ASN A 227 10.23 16.48 8.14
C ASN A 227 10.53 15.49 7.00
N MET A 228 10.36 14.19 7.21
CA MET A 228 10.55 13.17 6.16
C MET A 228 9.58 13.37 4.99
N VAL A 229 8.28 13.58 5.27
CA VAL A 229 7.25 13.77 4.25
C VAL A 229 7.49 15.04 3.44
N PHE A 230 7.74 16.17 4.11
CA PHE A 230 7.94 17.44 3.42
C PHE A 230 9.26 17.48 2.64
N ARG A 231 10.34 16.87 3.15
CA ARG A 231 11.59 16.70 2.40
C ARG A 231 11.37 15.87 1.14
N TYR A 232 10.59 14.78 1.22
CA TYR A 232 10.24 13.99 0.03
C TYR A 232 9.51 14.83 -1.03
N ILE A 233 8.49 15.59 -0.60
CA ILE A 233 7.71 16.46 -1.49
C ILE A 233 8.62 17.51 -2.16
N GLU A 234 9.50 18.15 -1.39
CA GLU A 234 10.46 19.13 -1.91
C GLU A 234 11.45 18.51 -2.91
N SER A 235 12.02 17.35 -2.59
CA SER A 235 12.92 16.63 -3.50
C SER A 235 12.22 16.31 -4.83
N VAL A 236 10.99 15.79 -4.79
CA VAL A 236 10.21 15.49 -6.02
C VAL A 236 9.92 16.76 -6.82
N ALA A 237 9.54 17.86 -6.16
CA ALA A 237 9.30 19.14 -6.81
C ALA A 237 10.55 19.70 -7.53
N ASN A 238 11.74 19.41 -6.98
CA ASN A 238 13.03 19.77 -7.57
C ASN A 238 13.56 18.74 -8.58
N GLY A 239 12.74 17.77 -9.01
CA GLY A 239 13.12 16.74 -9.98
C GLY A 239 14.07 15.67 -9.42
N GLN A 240 14.26 15.62 -8.10
CA GLN A 240 15.07 14.61 -7.42
C GLN A 240 14.20 13.39 -7.08
N GLN A 241 14.82 12.21 -7.09
CA GLN A 241 14.17 10.97 -6.66
C GLN A 241 14.94 10.36 -5.51
N MET A 242 14.21 9.87 -4.51
CA MET A 242 14.81 9.03 -3.47
C MET A 242 15.32 7.73 -4.08
N THR A 243 16.45 7.26 -3.57
CA THR A 243 16.88 5.88 -3.79
C THR A 243 15.90 4.90 -3.14
N LEU A 244 15.94 3.64 -3.58
CA LEU A 244 15.13 2.59 -2.96
C LEU A 244 15.45 2.45 -1.46
N ALA A 245 16.70 2.64 -1.06
CA ALA A 245 17.13 2.57 0.33
C ALA A 245 16.58 3.71 1.18
N GLU A 246 16.60 4.95 0.68
CA GLU A 246 15.99 6.10 1.37
C GLU A 246 14.48 5.91 1.55
N ALA A 247 13.77 5.48 0.50
CA ALA A 247 12.34 5.18 0.57
C ALA A 247 12.05 4.03 1.57
N SER A 248 12.94 3.03 1.63
CA SER A 248 12.83 1.91 2.59
C SER A 248 13.01 2.39 4.04
N ALA A 249 14.02 3.22 4.30
CA ALA A 249 14.31 3.76 5.62
C ALA A 249 13.17 4.66 6.12
N MET A 250 12.64 5.52 5.24
CA MET A 250 11.51 6.37 5.53
C MET A 250 10.25 5.56 5.89
N LYS A 251 9.92 4.53 5.10
CA LYS A 251 8.77 3.66 5.39
C LYS A 251 8.95 2.88 6.69
N LEU A 252 10.14 2.33 6.93
CA LEU A 252 10.44 1.53 8.12
C LEU A 252 10.27 2.35 9.40
N TYR A 253 10.91 3.53 9.47
CA TYR A 253 10.76 4.44 10.59
C TYR A 253 9.29 4.80 10.80
N ALA A 254 8.60 5.17 9.71
CA ALA A 254 7.23 5.63 9.81
C ALA A 254 6.26 4.56 10.31
N ALA A 255 6.38 3.33 9.81
CA ALA A 255 5.54 2.22 10.23
C ALA A 255 5.73 1.86 11.71
N GLN A 256 6.98 1.77 12.17
CA GLN A 256 7.31 1.44 13.56
C GLN A 256 6.87 2.55 14.50
N SER A 257 7.15 3.81 14.15
CA SER A 257 6.77 4.97 14.93
C SER A 257 5.26 5.12 15.07
N ALA A 258 4.49 4.94 13.99
CA ALA A 258 3.03 5.01 14.05
C ALA A 258 2.43 3.94 14.97
N MET A 259 2.93 2.70 14.90
CA MET A 259 2.48 1.62 15.78
C MET A 259 2.83 1.89 17.25
N ALA A 260 4.03 2.37 17.53
CA ALA A 260 4.46 2.72 18.88
C ALA A 260 3.61 3.85 19.48
N VAL A 261 3.40 4.94 18.73
CA VAL A 261 2.56 6.07 19.14
C VAL A 261 1.11 5.63 19.37
N ALA A 262 0.53 4.82 18.49
CA ALA A 262 -0.86 4.38 18.66
C ALA A 262 -1.02 3.44 19.88
N THR A 263 -0.01 2.61 20.16
CA THR A 263 0.01 1.78 21.37
C THR A 263 0.10 2.63 22.64
N GLU A 264 0.94 3.66 22.64
CA GLU A 264 1.05 4.61 23.75
C GLU A 264 -0.23 5.44 23.94
N ALA A 265 -0.91 5.79 22.85
CA ALA A 265 -2.20 6.46 22.91
C ALA A 265 -3.25 5.59 23.63
N VAL A 266 -3.31 4.29 23.34
CA VAL A 266 -4.15 3.33 24.10
C VAL A 266 -3.74 3.32 25.58
N GLN A 267 -2.44 3.28 25.88
CA GLN A 267 -1.94 3.28 27.25
C GLN A 267 -2.33 4.55 28.04
N ILE A 268 -2.25 5.74 27.43
CA ILE A 268 -2.67 7.01 28.05
C ILE A 268 -4.16 7.00 28.39
N HIS A 269 -4.98 6.39 27.53
CA HIS A 269 -6.43 6.28 27.75
C HIS A 269 -6.81 5.19 28.77
N GLY A 270 -5.87 4.33 29.15
CA GLY A 270 -6.09 3.23 30.09
C GLY A 270 -7.18 2.26 29.61
N GLY A 271 -8.05 1.81 30.51
CA GLY A 271 -9.14 0.90 30.18
C GLY A 271 -10.05 1.40 29.05
N TYR A 272 -10.31 2.72 28.99
CA TYR A 272 -11.10 3.31 27.90
C TYR A 272 -10.39 3.20 26.55
N GLY A 273 -9.06 3.27 26.54
CA GLY A 273 -8.24 3.09 25.32
C GLY A 273 -8.40 1.71 24.67
N TYR A 274 -8.83 0.70 25.44
CA TYR A 274 -9.05 -0.66 24.96
C TYR A 274 -10.46 -0.89 24.39
N MET A 275 -11.40 0.01 24.69
CA MET A 275 -12.81 -0.12 24.30
C MET A 275 -13.01 0.25 22.83
N ARG A 276 -13.97 -0.39 22.14
CA ARG A 276 -14.24 -0.20 20.70
C ARG A 276 -14.85 1.16 20.37
N GLU A 277 -15.41 1.83 21.36
CA GLU A 277 -15.95 3.18 21.29
C GLU A 277 -14.84 4.24 21.25
N SER A 278 -13.66 3.88 21.77
CA SER A 278 -12.49 4.74 21.66
C SER A 278 -12.06 4.89 20.20
N ARG A 279 -11.27 5.92 19.90
CA ARG A 279 -10.65 6.06 18.58
C ARG A 279 -9.22 5.54 18.56
N VAL A 280 -8.54 5.56 19.71
CA VAL A 280 -7.12 5.17 19.77
C VAL A 280 -6.92 3.67 19.58
N GLU A 281 -7.89 2.83 19.97
CA GLU A 281 -7.86 1.39 19.70
C GLU A 281 -7.96 1.11 18.19
N GLN A 282 -8.79 1.88 17.47
CA GLN A 282 -8.90 1.78 16.01
C GLN A 282 -7.60 2.22 15.35
N LEU A 283 -7.02 3.34 15.78
CA LEU A 283 -5.74 3.81 15.25
C LEU A 283 -4.63 2.77 15.45
N MET A 284 -4.59 2.10 16.61
CA MET A 284 -3.64 1.02 16.87
C MET A 284 -3.84 -0.17 15.93
N ARG A 285 -5.09 -0.61 15.73
CA ARG A 285 -5.40 -1.70 14.78
C ARG A 285 -5.05 -1.33 13.34
N ASP A 286 -5.33 -0.09 12.95
CA ASP A 286 -5.03 0.42 11.62
C ASP A 286 -3.51 0.59 11.41
N ALA A 287 -2.74 0.94 12.46
CA ALA A 287 -1.30 1.20 12.35
C ALA A 287 -0.51 -0.08 12.06
N LYS A 288 -1.01 -1.22 12.54
CA LYS A 288 -0.29 -2.49 12.44
C LYS A 288 0.00 -2.90 11.00
N ILE A 289 -0.89 -2.61 10.07
CA ILE A 289 -0.72 -2.98 8.66
C ILE A 289 0.46 -2.25 8.01
N LEU A 290 0.82 -1.06 8.51
CA LEU A 290 1.93 -0.27 7.96
C LEU A 290 3.26 -1.02 8.06
N GLN A 291 3.42 -1.91 9.05
CA GLN A 291 4.63 -2.73 9.20
C GLN A 291 4.70 -3.93 8.24
N ILE A 292 3.62 -4.21 7.51
CA ILE A 292 3.45 -5.44 6.74
C ILE A 292 3.36 -5.16 5.25
N TYR A 293 2.44 -4.29 4.83
CA TYR A 293 2.23 -3.98 3.41
C TYR A 293 3.31 -3.02 2.85
N ALA A 294 3.32 -2.78 1.53
CA ALA A 294 4.37 -2.02 0.84
C ALA A 294 5.80 -2.58 1.09
N GLY A 295 5.88 -3.86 1.43
CA GLY A 295 7.06 -4.57 1.92
C GLY A 295 7.16 -4.55 3.45
N THR A 296 7.32 -5.73 4.05
CA THR A 296 7.45 -5.87 5.50
C THR A 296 8.65 -5.09 6.02
N ASP A 297 8.65 -4.78 7.32
CA ASP A 297 9.79 -4.11 7.97
C ASP A 297 11.11 -4.86 7.72
N GLU A 298 11.10 -6.20 7.72
CA GLU A 298 12.28 -7.03 7.40
C GLU A 298 12.76 -6.81 5.96
N MET A 299 11.84 -6.70 5.00
CA MET A 299 12.19 -6.41 3.61
C MET A 299 12.76 -5.02 3.43
N GLN A 300 12.31 -4.04 4.22
CA GLN A 300 12.91 -2.71 4.23
C GLN A 300 14.34 -2.76 4.77
N ILE A 301 14.56 -3.47 5.88
CA ILE A 301 15.89 -3.65 6.48
C ILE A 301 16.86 -4.28 5.47
N ILE A 302 16.43 -5.35 4.78
CA ILE A 302 17.24 -6.01 3.75
C ILE A 302 17.58 -5.05 2.60
N ALA A 303 16.61 -4.24 2.14
CA ALA A 303 16.85 -3.28 1.06
C ALA A 303 17.86 -2.20 1.46
N ILE A 304 17.75 -1.66 2.68
CA ILE A 304 18.69 -0.67 3.23
C ILE A 304 20.09 -1.27 3.36
N ALA A 305 20.20 -2.46 3.97
CA ALA A 305 21.48 -3.12 4.19
C ALA A 305 22.19 -3.45 2.88
N ARG A 306 21.47 -3.99 1.88
CA ARG A 306 22.06 -4.31 0.56
C ARG A 306 22.60 -3.08 -0.14
N ASP A 307 21.86 -1.98 -0.10
CA ASP A 307 22.30 -0.72 -0.70
C ASP A 307 23.59 -0.21 -0.04
N LEU A 308 23.62 -0.15 1.31
CA LEU A 308 24.80 0.29 2.05
C LEU A 308 26.04 -0.57 1.79
N MET A 309 25.88 -1.89 1.66
CA MET A 309 26.98 -2.82 1.39
C MET A 309 27.47 -2.80 -0.06
N SER A 310 26.73 -2.16 -0.98
CA SER A 310 27.08 -2.07 -2.41
C SER A 310 27.82 -0.80 -2.80
N ARG A 311 27.98 0.14 -1.86
CA ARG A 311 28.63 1.44 -2.05
C ARG A 311 30.15 1.36 -1.91
#